data_AF-A0A502DH44-F1
#
_entry.id   AF-A0A502DH44-F1
#
_cell.length_a   1.000
_cell.length_b   1.000
_cell.length_c   1.000
_cell.angle_alpha   90.00
_cell.angle_beta   90.00
_cell.angle_gamma   90.00
#
_symmetry.space_group_name_H-M   'P 1'
#
loop_
_entity.id
_entity.type
_entity.pdbx_description
1 polymer ?
#
loop_
_entity_poly.entity_id
_entity_poly.type
_entity_poly.pdbx_seq_one_letter_code
_entity_poly.pdbx_strand_id
1 'polypeptide(L)' 'IWSNNPQERLNKEIRRRTDVVGIFPDRSALIRLVGAVLTEQHDEWAESRRYLGLDVLSKSQAINDTPTEQEATTAALTA' A
#
# COMPACT_ATOMS: atom_id res chain seq x y z
N ILE A 1 20.75 -0.19 -13.85
CA ILE A 1 19.56 0.66 -13.60
C ILE A 1 18.42 -0.29 -13.24
N TRP A 2 17.80 -0.13 -12.08
CA TRP A 2 16.67 -0.96 -11.63
C TRP A 2 15.36 -0.31 -12.09
N SER A 3 14.37 -1.14 -12.40
CA SER A 3 13.05 -0.66 -12.78
C SER A 3 12.26 -0.25 -11.54
N ASN A 4 11.63 0.91 -11.60
CA ASN A 4 10.70 1.37 -10.57
C ASN A 4 9.31 0.72 -10.74
N ASN A 5 9.12 -0.11 -11.76
CA ASN A 5 7.86 -0.82 -11.99
C ASN A 5 7.70 -1.96 -10.96
N PRO A 6 6.68 -1.94 -10.09
CA PRO A 6 6.48 -2.98 -9.08
C PRO A 6 6.25 -4.37 -9.69
N GLN A 7 5.67 -4.46 -10.88
CA GLN A 7 5.47 -5.73 -11.59
C GLN A 7 6.81 -6.37 -11.98
N GLU A 8 7.76 -5.57 -12.46
CA GLU A 8 9.10 -6.07 -12.83
C GLU A 8 9.90 -6.50 -11.60
N ARG A 9 9.75 -5.79 -10.48
CA ARG A 9 10.34 -6.20 -9.19
C ARG A 9 9.80 -7.55 -8.74
N LEU A 10 8.47 -7.73 -8.75
CA LEU A 10 7.84 -8.98 -8.38
C LEU A 10 8.30 -10.14 -9.27
N ASN A 11 8.32 -9.94 -10.60
CA ASN A 11 8.77 -10.95 -11.55
C ASN A 11 10.24 -11.34 -11.34
N LYS A 12 11.09 -10.37 -11.01
CA LYS A 12 12.50 -10.62 -10.69
C LYS A 12 12.67 -11.44 -9.42
N GLU A 13 11.85 -11.17 -8.39
CA GLU A 13 11.92 -11.89 -7.12
C GLU A 13 11.40 -13.32 -7.25
N ILE A 14 10.29 -13.53 -7.99
CA ILE A 14 9.82 -14.87 -8.36
C ILE A 14 10.94 -15.66 -9.03
N ARG A 15 11.59 -15.07 -10.06
CA ARG A 15 12.69 -15.71 -10.78
C ARG A 15 13.85 -16.08 -9.86
N ARG A 16 14.30 -15.14 -9.03
CA ARG A 16 15.42 -15.35 -8.09
C ARG A 16 15.14 -16.50 -7.13
N ARG A 17 13.93 -16.60 -6.57
CA ARG A 17 13.58 -17.66 -5.62
C ARG A 17 13.36 -19.01 -6.29
N THR A 18 12.81 -19.03 -7.51
CA THR A 18 12.71 -20.28 -8.27
C THR A 18 14.08 -20.79 -8.72
N ASP A 19 15.02 -19.90 -9.04
CA ASP A 19 16.38 -20.27 -9.46
C ASP A 19 17.16 -20.98 -8.34
N VAL A 20 16.90 -20.65 -7.06
CA VAL A 20 17.51 -21.32 -5.90
C VAL A 20 17.05 -22.78 -5.78
N VAL A 21 15.79 -23.06 -6.12
CA VAL A 21 15.24 -24.43 -6.04
C VAL A 21 15.68 -25.27 -7.24
N GLY A 22 15.82 -24.66 -8.42
CA GLY A 22 16.26 -25.32 -9.65
C GLY A 22 15.19 -26.24 -10.27
N ILE A 23 14.89 -27.37 -9.62
CA ILE A 23 13.91 -28.37 -10.09
C ILE A 23 12.88 -28.63 -9.00
N PHE A 24 11.59 -28.57 -9.36
CA PHE A 24 10.49 -28.84 -8.45
C PHE A 24 10.00 -30.29 -8.58
N PRO A 25 9.64 -30.95 -7.46
CA PRO A 25 9.13 -32.33 -7.47
C PRO A 25 7.73 -32.43 -8.09
N ASP A 26 6.93 -31.38 -8.02
CA ASP A 26 5.57 -31.32 -8.56
C ASP A 26 5.09 -29.86 -8.72
N ARG A 27 3.94 -29.67 -9.38
CA ARG A 27 3.34 -28.35 -9.63
C ARG A 27 2.87 -27.65 -8.35
N SER A 28 2.38 -28.40 -7.35
CA SER A 28 1.94 -27.83 -6.08
C SER A 28 3.11 -27.24 -5.29
N ALA A 29 4.30 -27.85 -5.34
CA ALA A 29 5.50 -27.29 -4.73
C ALA A 29 5.87 -25.91 -5.33
N LEU A 30 5.80 -25.77 -6.67
CA LEU A 30 6.00 -24.48 -7.34
C LEU A 30 4.94 -23.44 -6.93
N ILE A 31 3.67 -23.83 -6.92
CA ILE A 31 2.56 -22.94 -6.54
C ILE A 31 2.73 -22.46 -5.10
N ARG A 32 3.16 -23.31 -4.18
CA ARG A 32 3.41 -22.91 -2.79
C ARG A 32 4.50 -21.86 -2.68
N LEU A 33 5.63 -22.04 -3.39
CA LEU A 33 6.71 -21.06 -3.37
C LEU A 33 6.25 -19.73 -3.95
N VAL A 34 5.70 -19.74 -5.16
CA VAL A 34 5.23 -18.50 -5.82
C VAL A 34 4.11 -17.86 -5.00
N GLY A 35 3.21 -18.66 -4.45
CA GLY A 35 2.14 -18.21 -3.57
C GLY A 35 2.68 -17.50 -2.33
N ALA A 36 3.70 -18.05 -1.66
CA ALA A 36 4.35 -17.40 -0.52
C ALA A 36 4.95 -16.04 -0.90
N VAL A 37 5.62 -15.94 -2.06
CA VAL A 37 6.16 -14.65 -2.57
C VAL A 37 5.04 -13.62 -2.79
N LEU A 38 3.91 -14.06 -3.34
CA LEU A 38 2.76 -13.19 -3.57
C LEU A 38 2.14 -12.72 -2.26
N THR A 39 2.05 -13.60 -1.25
CA THR A 39 1.56 -13.23 0.09
C THR A 39 2.47 -12.19 0.74
N GLU A 40 3.78 -12.42 0.74
CA GLU A 40 4.75 -11.44 1.28
C GLU A 40 4.61 -10.07 0.59
N GLN A 41 4.52 -10.05 -0.75
CA GLN A 41 4.37 -8.79 -1.47
C GLN A 41 3.02 -8.12 -1.21
N HIS A 42 1.96 -8.91 -1.02
CA HIS A 42 0.64 -8.41 -0.68
C HIS A 42 0.63 -7.74 0.69
N ASP A 43 1.28 -8.35 1.69
CA ASP A 43 1.40 -7.81 3.04
C ASP A 43 2.17 -6.49 3.05
N GLU A 44 3.31 -6.40 2.35
CA GLU A 44 4.05 -5.15 2.16
C GLU A 44 3.20 -4.06 1.50
N TRP A 45 2.36 -4.44 0.53
CA TRP A 45 1.49 -3.49 -0.16
C TRP A 45 0.35 -3.00 0.72
N ALA A 46 -0.23 -3.89 1.53
CA ALA A 46 -1.24 -3.55 2.52
C ALA A 46 -0.66 -2.60 3.59
N GLU A 47 0.59 -2.83 4.01
CA GLU A 47 1.29 -1.97 4.96
C GLU A 47 1.63 -0.60 4.38
N SER A 48 2.21 -0.54 3.17
CA SER A 48 2.52 0.74 2.50
C SER A 48 1.27 1.59 2.26
N ARG A 49 0.10 0.98 2.05
CA ARG A 49 -1.17 1.71 1.88
C ARG A 49 -1.79 2.25 3.16
N ARG A 50 -1.18 2.06 4.34
CA ARG A 50 -1.51 2.84 5.55
C ARG A 50 -1.01 4.30 5.47
N TYR A 51 -1.21 4.94 4.32
CA TYR A 51 -0.89 6.36 4.11
C TYR A 51 -1.73 7.29 5.01
N LEU A 52 -2.83 6.78 5.56
CA LEU A 52 -3.58 7.45 6.61
C LEU A 52 -3.49 6.62 7.89
N GLY A 53 -2.46 6.89 8.69
CA GLY A 53 -2.26 6.22 9.97
C GLY A 53 -3.48 6.42 10.88
N LEU A 54 -3.80 5.43 11.70
CA LEU A 54 -4.88 5.53 12.70
C LEU A 54 -4.77 6.78 13.57
N ASP A 55 -3.54 7.23 13.85
CA ASP A 55 -3.26 8.48 14.55
C ASP A 55 -3.68 9.73 13.73
N VAL A 56 -3.41 9.76 12.43
CA VAL A 56 -3.86 10.84 11.52
C VAL A 56 -5.38 10.82 11.37
N LEU A 57 -5.98 9.63 11.26
CA LEU A 57 -7.44 9.44 11.26
C LEU A 57 -8.07 9.97 12.55
N SER A 58 -7.54 9.57 13.71
CA SER A 58 -8.04 10.02 15.02
C SER A 58 -7.92 11.54 15.19
N LYS A 59 -6.82 12.14 14.74
CA LYS A 59 -6.63 13.59 14.76
C LYS A 59 -7.59 14.33 13.82
N SER A 60 -7.87 13.76 12.64
CA SER A 60 -8.83 14.34 11.69
C SER A 60 -10.27 14.31 12.22
N GLN A 61 -10.64 13.30 13.01
CA GLN A 61 -11.97 13.20 13.62
C GLN A 61 -12.16 14.21 14.75
N ALA A 62 -11.14 14.44 15.59
CA ALA A 62 -11.19 15.40 16.69
C ALA A 62 -11.39 16.87 16.24
N ILE A 63 -11.00 17.23 15.00
CA ILE A 63 -11.20 18.59 14.46
C ILE A 63 -12.68 18.87 14.16
N ASN A 64 -13.49 17.84 13.89
CA ASN A 64 -14.91 18.00 13.54
C ASN A 64 -15.83 18.15 14.76
N ASP A 65 -15.35 17.88 15.98
CA ASP A 65 -16.14 17.98 17.22
C ASP A 65 -16.10 19.37 17.87
N THR A 66 -15.32 20.31 17.31
CA THR A 66 -15.36 21.73 17.71
C THR A 66 -16.54 22.42 17.03
N PRO A 67 -17.50 23.02 17.78
CA PRO A 67 -18.57 23.80 17.16
C PRO A 67 -17.96 25.02 16.45
N THR A 68 -18.03 25.01 15.13
CA THR A 68 -17.69 26.17 14.30
C THR A 68 -18.66 27.31 14.59
N GLU A 69 -18.24 28.31 15.35
CA GLU A 69 -18.85 29.64 15.31
C GLU A 69 -18.64 30.21 13.91
N GLN A 70 -19.69 30.17 13.10
CA GLN A 70 -19.75 30.86 11.81
C GLN A 70 -19.96 32.36 12.07
N GLU A 71 -18.87 33.12 12.21
CA GLU A 71 -18.93 34.58 12.06
C GLU A 71 -19.05 34.95 10.57
N ALA A 72 -20.15 35.62 10.26
CA ALA A 72 -20.50 36.11 8.95
C ALA A 72 -19.54 37.22 8.48
N THR A 73 -19.04 37.13 7.26
CA THR A 73 -18.66 38.31 6.47
C THR A 73 -18.94 38.06 4.99
N THR A 74 -20.21 38.20 4.60
CA THR A 74 -20.61 38.43 3.21
C THR A 74 -20.81 39.92 3.04
N ALA A 75 -19.71 40.68 2.89
CA ALA A 75 -19.79 42.12 2.63
C ALA A 75 -18.49 42.65 1.97
N ALA A 76 -18.11 42.14 0.79
CA ALA A 76 -17.07 42.79 -0.02
C ALA A 76 -17.06 42.40 -1.52
N LEU A 77 -18.21 42.18 -2.16
CA LEU A 77 -18.29 42.05 -3.62
C LEU A 77 -19.45 42.88 -4.19
N THR A 78 -19.38 44.19 -4.01
CA THR A 78 -20.04 45.17 -4.89
C THR A 78 -19.30 46.52 -4.77
N ALA A 79 -18.39 46.78 -5.71
CA ALA A 79 -17.99 48.10 -6.18
C ALA A 79 -17.26 47.94 -7.51
#